data_AF-A0A3P7M0K7-F1
#
_entry.id   AF-A0A3P7M0K7-F1
#
_cell.length_a   1.000
_cell.length_b   1.000
_cell.length_c   1.000
_cell.angle_alpha   90.00
_cell.angle_beta   90.00
_cell.angle_gamma   90.00
#
_symmetry.space_group_name_H-M   'P 1'
#
loop_
_entity.id
_entity.type
_entity.pdbx_description
1 polymer ?
#
loop_
_entity_poly.entity_id
_entity_poly.type
_entity_poly.pdbx_seq_one_letter_code
_entity_poly.pdbx_strand_id
1 'polypeptide(L)'
;EIHSIVDDLSVRLGGVGEEWLTNSESSPKYFEFTPIEMHAITERLRLPEPTAPGEWGNEGLRLPEPTAPDPRMVADLGNTIDFLHRVRALKIRGSKGYVGTSNIVWNSLSYSLHFCKNLLALWISDSDVSRVCGLGSVRQTLRRLVIHYSMNNLKVSELDPI
;
A
#
# COMPACT_ATOMS: atom_id res chain seq x y z
N GLU A 1 -14.13 -6.91 -5.69
CA GLU A 1 -13.81 -5.46 -5.84
C GLU A 1 -12.37 -5.15 -5.45
N ILE A 2 -11.95 -5.33 -4.18
CA ILE A 2 -10.58 -5.03 -3.72
C ILE A 2 -9.47 -5.80 -4.46
N HIS A 3 -9.68 -7.10 -4.73
CA HIS A 3 -8.71 -7.91 -5.48
C HIS A 3 -8.41 -7.34 -6.87
N SER A 4 -9.44 -6.89 -7.60
CA SER A 4 -9.28 -6.26 -8.92
C SER A 4 -8.44 -4.98 -8.87
N ILE A 5 -8.55 -4.20 -7.78
CA ILE A 5 -7.75 -2.98 -7.60
C ILE A 5 -6.27 -3.32 -7.44
N VAL A 6 -5.94 -4.38 -6.69
CA VAL A 6 -4.55 -4.81 -6.49
C VAL A 6 -3.96 -5.40 -7.77
N ASP A 7 -4.74 -6.16 -8.53
CA ASP A 7 -4.29 -6.73 -9.80
C ASP A 7 -4.00 -5.62 -10.82
N ASP A 8 -4.90 -4.64 -10.97
CA ASP A 8 -4.70 -3.47 -11.83
C ASP A 8 -3.48 -2.63 -11.40
N LEU A 9 -3.27 -2.47 -10.09
CA LEU A 9 -2.10 -1.80 -9.53
C LEU A 9 -0.82 -2.56 -9.83
N SER A 10 -0.81 -3.88 -9.66
CA SER A 10 0.39 -4.70 -9.85
C SER A 10 0.86 -4.68 -11.30
N VAL A 11 -0.07 -4.72 -12.26
CA VAL A 11 0.24 -4.53 -13.68
C VAL A 11 0.80 -3.13 -13.94
N ARG A 12 0.20 -2.10 -13.34
CA ARG A 12 0.68 -0.71 -13.46
C ARG A 12 2.09 -0.56 -12.88
N LEU A 13 2.35 -1.14 -11.71
CA LEU A 13 3.64 -1.04 -11.02
C LEU A 13 4.73 -1.88 -11.67
N GLY A 14 4.42 -3.06 -12.21
CA GLY A 14 5.40 -3.92 -12.87
C GLY A 14 6.02 -3.29 -14.13
N GLY A 15 5.22 -2.58 -14.93
CA GLY A 15 5.71 -1.88 -16.13
C GLY A 15 6.08 -0.43 -15.89
N VAL A 16 5.09 0.37 -15.48
CA VAL A 16 5.24 1.83 -15.32
C VAL A 16 6.04 2.16 -14.06
N GLY A 17 5.98 1.32 -13.03
CA GLY A 17 6.70 1.54 -11.78
C GLY A 17 8.22 1.49 -11.93
N GLU A 18 8.77 0.54 -12.71
CA GLU A 18 10.23 0.46 -12.93
C GLU A 18 10.77 1.63 -13.76
N GLU A 19 10.06 2.02 -14.82
CA GLU A 19 10.41 3.21 -15.61
C GLU A 19 10.31 4.46 -14.74
N TRP A 20 9.27 4.55 -13.90
CA TRP A 20 9.10 5.66 -12.97
C TRP A 20 10.22 5.69 -11.93
N LEU A 21 10.61 4.57 -11.33
CA LEU A 21 11.69 4.50 -10.35
C LEU A 21 13.00 5.00 -10.96
N THR A 22 13.32 4.54 -12.17
CA THR A 22 14.51 4.98 -12.91
C THR A 22 14.48 6.48 -13.21
N ASN A 23 13.34 7.00 -13.68
CA ASN A 23 13.16 8.42 -13.96
C ASN A 23 13.15 9.28 -12.69
N SER A 24 12.67 8.75 -11.56
CA SER A 24 12.60 9.44 -10.28
C SER A 24 13.98 9.75 -9.69
N GLU A 25 15.01 9.01 -10.10
CA GLU A 25 16.39 9.28 -9.71
C GLU A 25 16.96 10.54 -10.37
N SER A 26 16.53 10.88 -11.60
CA SER A 26 16.96 12.09 -12.30
C SER A 26 16.04 13.29 -12.08
N SER A 27 14.73 13.04 -11.89
CA SER A 27 13.72 14.06 -11.61
C SER A 27 12.80 13.60 -10.49
N PRO A 28 12.97 14.12 -9.25
CA PRO A 28 12.20 13.67 -8.11
C PRO A 28 10.74 14.11 -8.25
N LYS A 29 9.94 13.25 -8.89
CA LYS A 29 8.48 13.30 -8.89
C LYS A 29 7.97 12.43 -7.75
N TYR A 30 6.77 12.71 -7.28
CA TYR A 30 6.06 11.81 -6.36
C TYR A 30 5.22 10.82 -7.17
N PHE A 31 5.10 9.58 -6.68
CA PHE A 31 4.12 8.64 -7.19
C PHE A 31 2.81 8.85 -6.43
N GLU A 32 1.70 9.01 -7.13
CA GLU A 32 0.39 9.27 -6.52
C GLU A 32 -0.37 7.97 -6.31
N PHE A 33 -0.78 7.71 -5.07
CA PHE A 33 -1.73 6.67 -4.70
C PHE A 33 -2.99 7.29 -4.11
N THR A 34 -4.09 6.60 -4.26
CA THR A 34 -5.31 6.85 -3.50
C THR A 34 -5.34 6.01 -2.22
N PRO A 35 -6.09 6.43 -1.18
CA PRO A 35 -6.24 5.66 0.05
C PRO A 35 -6.78 4.24 -0.17
N ILE A 36 -7.65 4.02 -1.16
CA ILE A 36 -8.17 2.67 -1.45
C ILE A 36 -7.09 1.77 -2.06
N GLU A 37 -6.22 2.31 -2.92
CA GLU A 37 -5.12 1.56 -3.52
C GLU A 37 -4.14 1.13 -2.42
N MET A 38 -3.76 2.04 -1.51
CA MET A 38 -2.91 1.73 -0.36
C MET A 38 -3.58 0.77 0.63
N HIS A 39 -4.89 0.89 0.85
CA HIS A 39 -5.65 -0.02 1.70
C HIS A 39 -5.71 -1.43 1.08
N ALA A 40 -6.00 -1.52 -0.21
CA ALA A 40 -6.07 -2.78 -0.94
C ALA A 40 -4.73 -3.52 -0.90
N ILE A 41 -3.62 -2.81 -1.12
CA ILE A 41 -2.27 -3.37 -0.98
C ILE A 41 -2.03 -3.83 0.47
N THR A 42 -2.37 -2.99 1.45
CA THR A 42 -2.19 -3.32 2.88
C THR A 42 -2.96 -4.59 3.28
N GLU A 43 -4.21 -4.72 2.87
CA GLU A 43 -5.02 -5.91 3.13
C GLU A 43 -4.46 -7.14 2.40
N ARG A 44 -4.02 -6.96 1.15
CA ARG A 44 -3.45 -8.07 0.38
C ARG A 44 -2.14 -8.59 0.97
N LEU A 45 -1.32 -7.71 1.54
CA LEU A 45 -0.07 -8.05 2.24
C LEU A 45 -0.28 -8.59 3.65
N ARG A 46 -1.45 -8.37 4.26
CA ARG A 46 -1.83 -8.95 5.56
C ARG A 46 -2.33 -10.38 5.44
N LEU A 47 -2.87 -10.75 4.28
CA LEU A 47 -3.28 -12.12 4.03
C LEU A 47 -2.02 -13.00 3.96
N PRO A 48 -1.99 -14.15 4.65
CA PRO A 48 -0.93 -15.12 4.44
C PRO A 48 -0.88 -15.46 2.95
N GLU A 49 0.33 -15.55 2.39
CA GLU A 49 0.50 -16.14 1.06
C GLU A 49 -0.29 -17.46 1.03
N PRO A 50 -1.12 -17.73 0.01
CA PRO A 50 -1.76 -19.02 -0.10
C PRO A 50 -0.63 -20.03 -0.09
N THR A 51 -0.53 -20.82 0.97
CA THR A 51 0.62 -21.68 1.21
C THR A 51 0.80 -22.53 -0.03
N ALA A 52 1.96 -22.39 -0.69
CA ALA A 52 2.33 -23.32 -1.74
C ALA A 52 2.22 -24.75 -1.16
N PRO A 53 1.79 -25.75 -1.95
CA PRO A 53 1.73 -27.12 -1.46
C PRO A 53 3.16 -27.64 -1.25
N GLY A 54 3.72 -27.36 -0.09
CA GLY A 54 4.91 -28.00 0.45
C GLY A 54 4.48 -29.21 1.27
N GLU A 55 4.61 -30.38 0.66
CA GLU A 55 4.91 -31.67 1.31
C GLU A 55 4.30 -31.89 2.70
N TRP A 56 2.98 -32.14 2.79
CA TRP A 56 2.47 -32.91 3.93
C TRP A 56 2.61 -34.38 3.60
N GLY A 57 3.57 -35.03 4.25
CA GLY A 57 3.64 -36.47 4.31
C GLY A 57 2.32 -37.08 4.78
N ASN A 58 2.09 -38.30 4.30
CA ASN A 58 1.23 -39.35 4.85
C ASN A 58 -0.28 -39.06 5.05
N GLU A 59 -1.04 -39.59 4.09
CA GLU A 59 -2.22 -40.46 4.28
C GLU A 59 -3.41 -39.92 5.11
N GLY A 60 -4.53 -39.62 4.42
CA GLY A 60 -5.83 -40.08 4.93
C GLY A 60 -7.03 -39.11 4.99
N LEU A 61 -6.95 -37.84 4.57
CA LEU A 61 -8.15 -36.98 4.56
C LEU A 61 -8.16 -36.02 3.35
N ARG A 62 -8.93 -36.37 2.31
CA ARG A 62 -9.16 -35.51 1.13
C ARG A 62 -10.07 -34.33 1.51
N LEU A 63 -9.48 -33.27 2.05
CA LEU A 63 -10.06 -31.93 1.95
C LEU A 63 -9.94 -31.44 0.49
N PRO A 64 -10.87 -30.60 -0.01
CA PRO A 64 -10.76 -30.03 -1.34
C PRO A 64 -9.40 -29.35 -1.50
N GLU A 65 -8.70 -29.66 -2.59
CA GLU A 65 -7.35 -29.18 -2.86
C GLU A 65 -7.30 -27.64 -2.70
N PRO A 66 -6.37 -27.09 -1.89
CA PRO A 66 -6.11 -25.67 -1.90
C PRO A 66 -5.67 -25.33 -3.33
N THR A 67 -6.49 -24.58 -4.05
CA THR A 67 -6.17 -24.14 -5.40
C THR A 67 -4.84 -23.41 -5.32
N ALA A 68 -3.80 -23.97 -5.95
CA ALA A 68 -2.47 -23.36 -5.95
C ALA A 68 -2.62 -21.88 -6.34
N PRO A 69 -1.98 -20.95 -5.61
CA PRO A 69 -2.05 -19.53 -5.98
C PRO A 69 -1.60 -19.37 -7.43
N ASP A 70 -2.37 -18.63 -8.23
CA ASP A 70 -1.99 -18.35 -9.61
C ASP A 70 -0.58 -17.73 -9.59
N PRO A 71 0.42 -18.31 -10.29
CA PRO A 71 1.79 -17.79 -10.30
C PRO A 71 1.87 -16.31 -10.69
N ARG A 72 0.91 -15.82 -11.48
CA ARG A 72 0.78 -14.41 -11.85
C ARG A 72 0.44 -13.56 -10.64
N MET A 73 -0.49 -13.99 -9.79
CA MET A 73 -0.87 -13.27 -8.56
C MET A 73 0.30 -13.15 -7.56
N VAL A 74 1.20 -14.14 -7.51
CA VAL A 74 2.39 -14.11 -6.65
C VAL A 74 3.44 -13.15 -7.21
N ALA A 75 3.67 -13.18 -8.53
CA ALA A 75 4.58 -12.25 -9.20
C ALA A 75 4.11 -10.78 -9.08
N ASP A 76 2.81 -10.56 -9.20
CA ASP A 76 2.15 -9.26 -9.10
C ASP A 76 2.33 -8.60 -7.71
N LEU A 77 2.24 -9.41 -6.65
CA LEU A 77 2.49 -8.95 -5.29
C LEU A 77 3.98 -8.63 -5.06
N GLY A 78 4.89 -9.47 -5.59
CA GLY A 78 6.34 -9.25 -5.52
C GLY A 78 6.75 -7.92 -6.13
N ASN A 79 6.24 -7.60 -7.32
CA ASN A 79 6.49 -6.33 -8.01
C ASN A 79 5.98 -5.13 -7.20
N THR A 80 4.78 -5.26 -6.63
CA THR A 80 4.20 -4.21 -5.78
C THR A 80 5.05 -3.94 -4.54
N ILE A 81 5.52 -4.99 -3.87
CA ILE A 81 6.40 -4.88 -2.69
C ILE A 81 7.75 -4.26 -3.08
N ASP A 82 8.37 -4.71 -4.17
CA ASP A 82 9.66 -4.18 -4.63
C ASP A 82 9.57 -2.68 -4.93
N PHE A 83 8.52 -2.27 -5.64
CA PHE A 83 8.24 -0.87 -5.89
C PHE A 83 8.09 -0.07 -4.59
N LEU A 84 7.27 -0.54 -3.65
CA LEU A 84 7.06 0.12 -2.36
C LEU A 84 8.35 0.20 -1.52
N HIS A 85 9.23 -0.81 -1.59
CA HIS A 85 10.52 -0.75 -0.91
C HIS A 85 11.45 0.30 -1.52
N ARG A 86 11.40 0.51 -2.83
CA ARG A 86 12.32 1.40 -3.57
C ARG A 86 11.82 2.84 -3.71
N VAL A 87 10.52 3.07 -3.60
CA VAL A 87 9.94 4.40 -3.82
C VAL A 87 10.44 5.42 -2.80
N ARG A 88 10.94 6.56 -3.30
CA ARG A 88 11.51 7.64 -2.48
C ARG A 88 10.55 8.80 -2.24
N ALA A 89 9.52 8.96 -3.06
CA ALA A 89 8.58 10.06 -2.97
C ALA A 89 7.15 9.59 -3.27
N LEU A 90 6.26 9.71 -2.29
CA LEU A 90 4.86 9.28 -2.39
C LEU A 90 3.91 10.41 -2.09
N LYS A 91 2.83 10.49 -2.86
CA LYS A 91 1.69 11.33 -2.58
C LYS A 91 0.45 10.46 -2.41
N ILE A 92 -0.18 10.55 -1.25
CA ILE A 92 -1.46 9.92 -0.99
C ILE A 92 -2.53 11.00 -1.10
N ARG A 93 -3.38 10.86 -2.10
CA ARG A 93 -4.45 11.80 -2.39
C ARG A 93 -5.80 11.15 -2.15
N GLY A 94 -6.46 11.54 -1.08
CA GLY A 94 -7.85 11.22 -0.82
C GLY A 94 -8.80 12.01 -1.72
N SER A 95 -10.09 11.70 -1.58
CA SER A 95 -11.15 12.37 -2.33
C SER A 95 -12.35 12.62 -1.42
N LYS A 96 -13.10 13.68 -1.72
CA LYS A 96 -14.35 14.01 -1.02
C LYS A 96 -15.48 13.19 -1.63
N GLY A 97 -16.09 12.31 -0.84
CA GLY A 97 -17.24 11.50 -1.24
C GLY A 97 -16.97 10.00 -1.17
N TYR A 98 -17.73 9.24 -1.93
CA TYR A 98 -17.61 7.79 -2.00
C TYR A 98 -16.72 7.32 -3.15
N VAL A 99 -16.25 6.09 -3.08
CA VAL A 99 -15.52 5.43 -4.17
C VAL A 99 -16.52 5.06 -5.27
N GLY A 100 -16.52 5.79 -6.38
CA GLY A 100 -17.45 5.55 -7.50
C GLY A 100 -18.92 5.71 -7.06
N THR A 101 -19.72 4.65 -7.22
CA THR A 101 -21.12 4.57 -6.76
C THR A 101 -21.30 3.79 -5.46
N SER A 102 -20.22 3.34 -4.83
CA SER A 102 -20.26 2.55 -3.60
C SER A 102 -20.59 3.41 -2.38
N ASN A 103 -20.79 2.77 -1.23
CA ASN A 103 -20.94 3.42 0.07
C ASN A 103 -19.60 3.56 0.83
N ILE A 104 -18.46 3.27 0.18
CA ILE A 104 -17.14 3.30 0.80
C ILE A 104 -16.60 4.73 0.78
N VAL A 105 -16.34 5.29 1.96
CA VAL A 105 -15.72 6.62 2.08
C VAL A 105 -14.20 6.46 1.93
N TRP A 106 -13.60 7.17 0.97
CA TRP A 106 -12.14 7.11 0.71
C TRP A 106 -11.30 7.27 1.98
N ASN A 107 -11.75 8.14 2.87
CA ASN A 107 -11.01 8.56 4.05
C ASN A 107 -11.27 7.69 5.29
N SER A 108 -12.13 6.68 5.23
CA SER A 108 -12.35 5.75 6.34
C SER A 108 -11.43 4.53 6.31
N LEU A 109 -10.67 4.34 5.23
CA LEU A 109 -9.84 3.16 5.01
C LEU A 109 -8.45 3.34 5.65
N SER A 110 -8.06 2.39 6.49
CA SER A 110 -6.73 2.37 7.11
C SER A 110 -5.70 1.72 6.19
N TYR A 111 -4.51 2.31 6.09
CA TYR A 111 -3.43 1.77 5.26
C TYR A 111 -2.07 1.89 5.94
N SER A 112 -1.10 1.09 5.50
CA SER A 112 0.19 0.94 6.15
C SER A 112 1.35 1.44 5.28
N LEU A 113 2.24 2.21 5.89
CA LEU A 113 3.52 2.64 5.31
C LEU A 113 4.70 1.73 5.71
N HIS A 114 4.46 0.62 6.42
CA HIS A 114 5.52 -0.27 6.88
C HIS A 114 6.40 -0.84 5.76
N PHE A 115 5.86 -0.93 4.55
CA PHE A 115 6.52 -1.43 3.35
C PHE A 115 7.36 -0.36 2.63
N CYS A 116 7.20 0.92 2.97
CA CYS A 116 7.88 2.04 2.31
C CYS A 116 9.25 2.37 2.93
N LYS A 117 10.22 1.44 2.87
CA LYS A 117 11.47 1.54 3.65
C LYS A 117 12.35 2.74 3.27
N ASN A 118 12.44 3.09 2.00
CA ASN A 118 13.33 4.15 1.49
C ASN A 118 12.61 5.49 1.23
N LEU A 119 11.45 5.70 1.86
CA LEU A 119 10.64 6.89 1.62
C LEU A 119 11.30 8.16 2.17
N LEU A 120 11.63 9.11 1.28
CA LEU A 120 12.26 10.39 1.63
C LEU A 120 11.25 11.54 1.71
N ALA A 121 10.19 11.49 0.90
CA ALA A 121 9.17 12.54 0.87
C ALA A 121 7.75 11.96 0.80
N LEU A 122 6.86 12.46 1.66
CA LEU A 122 5.48 12.04 1.76
C LEU A 122 4.54 13.25 1.72
N TRP A 123 3.56 13.21 0.82
CA TRP A 123 2.46 14.15 0.75
C TRP A 123 1.15 13.43 1.07
N ILE A 124 0.38 13.90 2.05
CA ILE A 124 -0.94 13.36 2.37
C ILE A 124 -1.97 14.48 2.18
N SER A 125 -2.80 14.37 1.16
CA SER A 125 -3.82 15.37 0.82
C SER A 125 -5.22 14.79 0.90
N ASP A 126 -6.18 15.54 1.45
CA ASP A 126 -7.60 15.19 1.51
C ASP A 126 -7.89 13.79 2.11
N SER A 127 -7.03 13.30 3.01
CA SER A 127 -7.11 11.94 3.62
C SER A 127 -6.93 11.99 5.14
N ASP A 128 -7.64 11.16 5.90
CA ASP A 128 -7.53 11.16 7.37
C ASP A 128 -6.19 10.53 7.82
N VAL A 129 -5.30 11.36 8.38
CA VAL A 129 -3.96 10.91 8.85
C VAL A 129 -4.07 9.91 10.00
N SER A 130 -5.16 9.91 10.78
CA SER A 130 -5.37 8.92 11.85
C SER A 130 -5.52 7.47 11.36
N ARG A 131 -5.74 7.31 10.05
CA ARG A 131 -5.86 6.01 9.37
C ARG A 131 -4.52 5.50 8.83
N VAL A 132 -3.46 6.30 8.92
CA VAL A 132 -2.11 5.97 8.45
C VAL A 132 -1.38 5.21 9.54
N CYS A 133 -1.15 3.92 9.32
CA CYS A 133 -0.29 3.10 10.17
C CYS A 133 1.15 3.09 9.64
N GLY A 134 2.12 2.84 10.52
CA GLY A 134 3.52 2.65 10.12
C GLY A 134 4.31 3.92 9.82
N LEU A 135 3.79 5.10 10.19
CA LEU A 135 4.53 6.36 10.09
C LEU A 135 5.85 6.31 10.89
N GLY A 136 5.86 5.61 12.03
CA GLY A 136 7.06 5.36 12.82
C GLY A 136 8.15 4.57 12.07
N SER A 137 7.78 3.68 11.15
CA SER A 137 8.75 2.91 10.36
C SER A 137 9.45 3.70 9.28
N VAL A 138 8.81 4.75 8.75
CA VAL A 138 9.41 5.65 7.76
C VAL A 138 10.06 6.87 8.40
N ARG A 139 9.87 7.10 9.71
CA ARG A 139 10.38 8.28 10.44
C ARG A 139 11.88 8.50 10.27
N GLN A 140 12.67 7.44 10.19
CA GLN A 140 14.13 7.53 10.10
C GLN A 140 14.64 7.91 8.70
N THR A 141 13.86 7.60 7.65
CA THR A 141 14.21 7.87 6.26
C THR A 141 13.49 9.09 5.69
N LEU A 142 12.34 9.45 6.27
CA LEU A 142 11.50 10.56 5.82
C LEU A 142 12.14 11.91 6.13
N ARG A 143 12.47 12.66 5.09
CA ARG A 143 13.05 14.01 5.15
C ARG A 143 12.01 15.12 4.97
N ARG A 144 10.88 14.81 4.32
CA ARG A 144 9.82 15.77 4.04
C ARG A 144 8.46 15.13 4.25
N LEU A 145 7.64 15.75 5.09
CA LEU A 145 6.23 15.40 5.29
C LEU A 145 5.37 16.63 5.02
N VAL A 146 4.41 16.52 4.11
CA VAL A 146 3.45 17.58 3.80
C VAL A 146 2.05 17.02 3.98
N ILE A 147 1.28 17.61 4.88
CA ILE A 147 -0.10 17.21 5.18
C ILE A 147 -1.02 18.38 4.82
N HIS A 148 -2.02 18.15 3.98
CA HIS A 148 -2.89 19.21 3.47
C HIS A 148 -4.35 18.77 3.43
N TYR A 149 -5.28 19.54 4.01
CA TYR A 149 -6.71 19.18 4.11
C TYR A 149 -7.00 17.77 4.68
N SER A 150 -6.10 17.28 5.54
CA SER A 150 -6.07 15.90 6.05
C SER A 150 -6.25 15.82 7.58
N MET A 151 -6.53 16.96 8.23
CA MET A 151 -6.54 17.16 9.70
C MET A 151 -7.97 17.16 10.28
N ASN A 152 -8.83 16.22 9.90
CA ASN A 152 -10.20 16.20 10.43
C ASN A 152 -10.34 15.52 11.80
N ASN A 153 -9.36 14.72 12.25
CA ASN A 153 -9.45 13.94 13.51
C ASN A 153 -8.09 13.66 14.20
N LEU A 154 -7.07 14.51 14.01
CA LEU A 154 -5.78 14.28 14.65
C LEU A 154 -5.91 14.51 16.17
N LYS A 155 -5.89 13.43 16.95
CA LYS A 155 -5.80 13.52 18.41
C LYS A 155 -4.39 13.98 18.78
N VAL A 156 -4.27 15.22 19.21
CA VAL A 156 -3.04 15.85 19.72
C VAL A 156 -2.71 15.29 21.10
N SER A 157 -2.46 14.00 21.19
CA SER A 157 -1.98 13.32 22.40
C SER A 157 -0.79 12.41 22.14
N GLU A 158 -0.35 12.26 20.88
CA GLU A 158 0.83 11.48 20.50
C GLU A 158 2.04 12.36 20.11
N LEU A 159 1.92 13.67 20.28
CA LEU A 159 3.02 14.62 20.19
C LEU A 159 3.32 15.10 21.60
N ASP A 160 3.98 14.27 22.39
CA ASP A 160 4.56 14.74 23.65
C ASP A 160 5.53 15.89 23.34
N PRO A 161 5.41 17.05 24.02
CA PRO A 161 6.39 18.11 23.92
C PRO A 161 7.73 17.65 24.54
N ILE A 162 8.82 18.02 23.88
CA ILE A 162 10.21 17.85 24.34
C ILE A 162 10.43 18.64 25.62
#